data_AF-A0A9X4S3D3-F1
#
_entry.id   AF-A0A9X4S3D3-F1
#
_cell.length_a   1.000
_cell.length_b   1.000
_cell.length_c   1.000
_cell.angle_alpha   90.00
_cell.angle_beta   90.00
_cell.angle_gamma   90.00
#
_symmetry.space_group_name_H-M   'P 1'
#
loop_
_entity.id
_entity.type
_entity.pdbx_description
1 polymer ?
#
loop_
_entity_poly.entity_id
_entity_poly.type
_entity_poly.pdbx_seq_one_letter_code
_entity_poly.pdbx_strand_id
1 'polypeptide(L)'
;MEKINEVPGQVSFGRALKDFFIGYIDFKGRTTRAGYWWMTLILMIISFVPIIFFVYVAIGSDMSISGSANETDVLASTFESFIIPLFIMAIIGISLFLPSLAMAVRRYRDAGLRGRGFLVLWGISIASSYTETISTLQQSGGSAIFTFLTYAIGLLFFILTVLPTNAVTTKSDNGFILFFLRAK
;
A
#
# COMPACT_ATOMS: atom_id res chain seq x y z
N MET A 1 -11.15 16.70 16.96
CA MET A 1 -10.26 15.82 16.18
C MET A 1 -8.83 16.19 16.57
N GLU A 2 -8.11 15.30 17.24
CA GLU A 2 -6.70 15.50 17.63
C GLU A 2 -5.86 15.61 16.35
N LYS A 3 -5.05 16.67 16.23
CA LYS A 3 -4.22 16.91 15.04
C LYS A 3 -2.81 16.37 15.28
N ILE A 4 -2.30 15.61 14.32
CA ILE A 4 -0.94 15.07 14.37
C ILE A 4 0.06 16.22 14.12
N ASN A 5 0.84 16.54 15.15
CA ASN A 5 1.93 17.50 15.09
C ASN A 5 3.22 16.83 15.57
N GLU A 6 3.82 15.99 14.71
CA GLU A 6 5.09 15.35 15.00
C GLU A 6 6.28 16.33 14.83
N VAL A 7 7.18 16.36 15.82
CA VAL A 7 8.46 17.10 15.76
C VAL A 7 9.54 16.13 15.24
N PRO A 8 10.40 16.55 14.28
CA PRO A 8 11.48 15.70 13.77
C PRO A 8 12.41 15.23 14.90
N GLY A 9 12.68 13.92 14.97
CA GLY A 9 13.66 13.32 15.90
C GLY A 9 13.10 12.69 17.18
N GLN A 10 11.80 12.77 17.46
CA GLN A 10 11.19 12.23 18.69
C GLN A 10 10.08 11.19 18.46
N VAL A 11 10.08 10.50 17.31
CA VAL A 11 9.04 9.52 16.99
C VAL A 11 9.53 8.12 17.32
N SER A 12 9.01 7.58 18.42
CA SER A 12 9.19 6.20 18.83
C SER A 12 8.13 5.29 18.19
N PHE A 13 8.38 3.99 18.22
CA PHE A 13 7.50 2.94 17.71
C PHE A 13 6.02 3.12 18.14
N GLY A 14 5.76 3.26 19.45
CA GLY A 14 4.39 3.38 19.96
C GLY A 14 3.71 4.69 19.58
N ARG A 15 4.48 5.77 19.42
CA ARG A 15 3.95 7.06 18.97
C ARG A 15 3.50 7.00 17.51
N ALA A 16 4.31 6.36 16.66
CA ALA A 16 3.98 6.14 15.27
C ALA A 16 2.65 5.35 15.12
N LEU A 17 2.45 4.31 15.94
CA LEU A 17 1.21 3.52 15.97
C LEU A 17 0.00 4.37 16.37
N LYS A 18 0.13 5.19 17.42
CA LYS A 18 -0.93 6.10 17.85
C LYS A 18 -1.29 7.10 16.75
N ASP A 19 -0.28 7.71 16.14
CA ASP A 19 -0.44 8.71 15.08
C ASP A 19 -1.07 8.11 13.80
N PHE A 20 -0.80 6.83 13.49
CA PHE A 20 -1.46 6.11 12.40
C PHE A 20 -2.98 6.05 12.56
N PHE A 21 -3.47 5.66 13.74
CA PHE A 21 -4.90 5.53 14.00
C PHE A 21 -5.59 6.88 14.24
N ILE A 22 -4.92 7.86 14.86
CA ILE A 22 -5.44 9.24 14.95
C ILE A 22 -5.61 9.83 13.55
N GLY A 23 -4.66 9.53 12.67
CA GLY A 23 -4.60 10.04 11.32
C GLY A 23 -5.45 9.29 10.31
N TYR A 24 -6.41 8.48 10.72
CA TYR A 24 -7.03 7.47 9.85
C TYR A 24 -7.53 8.00 8.49
N ILE A 25 -8.15 9.19 8.46
CA ILE A 25 -8.64 9.86 7.23
C ILE A 25 -8.10 11.29 7.10
N ASP A 26 -7.07 11.67 7.87
CA ASP A 26 -6.55 13.04 7.82
C ASP A 26 -5.47 13.19 6.73
N PHE A 27 -5.81 13.62 5.53
CA PHE A 27 -4.79 13.85 4.48
C PHE A 27 -3.99 15.16 4.67
N LYS A 28 -4.30 15.96 5.69
CA LYS A 28 -3.73 17.31 5.89
C LYS A 28 -2.63 17.35 6.96
N GLY A 29 -2.61 16.42 7.92
CA GLY A 29 -1.55 16.31 8.92
C GLY A 29 -0.13 16.16 8.35
N ARG A 30 0.87 16.18 9.25
CA ARG A 30 2.27 15.94 8.92
C ARG A 30 2.72 14.61 9.50
N THR A 31 3.58 13.92 8.75
CA THR A 31 4.19 12.65 9.22
C THR A 31 5.70 12.76 9.02
N THR A 32 6.45 12.56 10.10
CA THR A 32 7.91 12.57 10.04
C THR A 32 8.41 11.35 9.28
N ARG A 33 9.66 11.42 8.78
CA ARG A 33 10.31 10.28 8.12
C ARG A 33 10.39 9.06 9.03
N ALA A 34 10.80 9.28 10.29
CA ALA A 34 10.88 8.21 11.28
C ALA A 34 9.49 7.60 11.56
N GLY A 35 8.45 8.42 11.75
CA GLY A 35 7.08 7.93 11.95
C GLY A 35 6.57 7.09 10.78
N TYR A 36 6.80 7.55 9.55
CA TYR A 36 6.43 6.80 8.34
C TYR A 36 7.12 5.44 8.27
N TRP A 37 8.44 5.38 8.47
CA TRP A 37 9.19 4.14 8.36
C TRP A 37 8.90 3.17 9.50
N TRP A 38 8.75 3.65 10.74
CA TRP A 38 8.31 2.81 11.86
C TRP A 38 6.96 2.16 11.56
N MET A 39 5.98 2.94 11.08
CA MET A 39 4.69 2.38 10.70
C MET A 39 4.76 1.45 9.52
N THR A 40 5.60 1.75 8.53
CA THR A 40 5.78 0.87 7.36
C THR A 40 6.33 -0.50 7.78
N LEU A 41 7.29 -0.53 8.71
CA LEU A 41 7.82 -1.77 9.28
C LEU A 41 6.75 -2.53 10.08
N ILE A 42 5.96 -1.83 10.90
CA ILE A 42 4.85 -2.43 11.65
C ILE A 42 3.84 -3.08 10.69
N LEU A 43 3.41 -2.34 9.67
CA LEU A 43 2.47 -2.83 8.67
C LEU A 43 3.04 -4.01 7.89
N MET A 44 4.34 -3.99 7.56
CA MET A 44 5.03 -5.11 6.93
C MET A 44 4.99 -6.36 7.81
N ILE A 45 5.31 -6.24 9.10
CA ILE A 45 5.28 -7.37 10.04
C ILE A 45 3.84 -7.90 10.20
N ILE A 46 2.87 -7.01 10.42
CA ILE A 46 1.45 -7.37 10.58
C ILE A 46 0.92 -8.05 9.31
N SER A 47 1.39 -7.66 8.12
CA SER A 47 0.95 -8.25 6.85
C SER A 47 1.29 -9.73 6.70
N PHE A 48 2.30 -10.24 7.41
CA PHE A 48 2.62 -11.67 7.38
C PHE A 48 1.60 -12.54 8.12
N VAL A 49 0.98 -12.02 9.18
CA VAL A 49 0.06 -12.80 10.03
C VAL A 49 -1.09 -13.41 9.22
N PRO A 50 -1.85 -12.63 8.44
CA PRO A 50 -2.97 -13.20 7.71
C PRO A 50 -2.53 -13.97 6.46
N ILE A 51 -1.35 -13.71 5.91
CA ILE A 51 -0.74 -14.54 4.85
C ILE A 51 -0.41 -15.93 5.39
N ILE A 52 0.25 -16.01 6.54
CA ILE A 52 0.59 -17.28 7.19
C ILE A 52 -0.68 -18.05 7.54
N PHE A 53 -1.70 -17.35 8.08
CA PHE A 53 -3.01 -17.95 8.35
C PHE A 53 -3.66 -18.53 7.09
N PHE A 54 -3.67 -17.77 5.99
CA PHE A 54 -4.22 -18.24 4.71
C PHE A 54 -3.50 -19.49 4.19
N VAL A 55 -2.17 -19.49 4.20
CA VAL A 55 -1.35 -20.63 3.76
C VAL A 55 -1.58 -21.85 4.65
N TYR A 56 -1.65 -21.67 5.98
CA TYR A 56 -1.93 -22.75 6.92
C TYR A 56 -3.28 -23.42 6.63
N VAL A 57 -4.33 -22.62 6.41
CA VAL A 57 -5.67 -23.12 6.10
C VAL A 57 -5.72 -23.81 4.74
N ALA A 58 -5.06 -23.26 3.72
CA ALA A 58 -5.01 -23.86 2.38
C ALA A 58 -4.27 -25.21 2.34
N ILE A 59 -3.15 -25.34 3.06
CA ILE A 59 -2.43 -26.63 3.15
C ILE A 59 -3.28 -27.68 3.89
N GLY A 60 -3.99 -27.26 4.95
CA GLY A 60 -4.90 -28.15 5.67
C GLY A 60 -6.06 -28.66 4.81
N SER A 61 -6.55 -27.86 3.86
CA SER A 61 -7.64 -28.24 2.96
C SER A 61 -7.24 -29.21 1.87
N ASP A 62 -6.03 -29.08 1.32
CA ASP A 62 -5.56 -30.02 0.29
C ASP A 62 -5.46 -31.44 0.87
N MET A 63 -5.08 -31.56 2.15
CA MET A 63 -5.04 -32.82 2.86
C MET A 63 -6.43 -33.41 3.09
N SER A 64 -7.44 -32.60 3.43
CA SER A 64 -8.82 -33.07 3.68
C SER A 64 -9.58 -33.42 2.39
N ILE A 65 -9.38 -32.65 1.31
CA ILE A 65 -10.01 -32.89 0.00
C ILE A 65 -9.51 -34.21 -0.61
N SER A 66 -8.22 -34.54 -0.44
CA SER A 66 -7.64 -35.78 -0.99
C SER A 66 -8.21 -37.08 -0.42
N GLY A 67 -8.88 -37.02 0.75
CA GLY A 67 -9.51 -38.16 1.41
C GLY A 67 -11.05 -38.19 1.33
N SER A 68 -11.67 -37.20 0.67
CA SER A 68 -13.12 -37.04 0.60
C SER A 68 -13.72 -37.75 -0.62
N ALA A 69 -14.75 -38.58 -0.41
CA ALA A 69 -15.50 -39.24 -1.48
C ALA A 69 -16.82 -38.52 -1.85
N ASN A 70 -17.25 -37.54 -1.05
CA ASN A 70 -18.52 -36.85 -1.23
C ASN A 70 -18.32 -35.44 -1.78
N GLU A 71 -19.03 -35.09 -2.85
CA GLU A 71 -18.97 -33.76 -3.46
C GLU A 71 -19.38 -32.64 -2.48
N THR A 72 -20.28 -32.92 -1.53
CA THR A 72 -20.72 -31.96 -0.50
C THR A 72 -19.60 -31.58 0.48
N ASP A 73 -18.74 -32.53 0.83
CA ASP A 73 -17.63 -32.32 1.78
C ASP A 73 -16.48 -31.56 1.10
N VAL A 74 -16.29 -31.77 -0.21
CA VAL A 74 -15.34 -30.98 -1.03
C VAL A 74 -15.79 -29.52 -1.13
N LEU A 75 -17.09 -29.27 -1.33
CA LEU A 75 -17.62 -27.91 -1.33
C LEU A 75 -17.45 -27.25 0.04
N ALA A 76 -17.87 -27.91 1.13
CA ALA A 76 -17.75 -27.35 2.48
C ALA A 76 -16.29 -27.00 2.85
N SER A 77 -15.34 -27.91 2.58
CA SER A 77 -13.92 -27.66 2.80
C SER A 77 -13.37 -26.52 1.94
N THR A 78 -13.80 -26.40 0.68
CA THR A 78 -13.39 -25.27 -0.18
C THR A 78 -13.91 -23.93 0.37
N PHE A 79 -15.16 -23.87 0.85
CA PHE A 79 -15.73 -22.66 1.44
C PHE A 79 -15.01 -22.25 2.73
N GLU A 80 -14.77 -23.20 3.63
CA GLU A 80 -14.08 -22.95 4.90
C GLU A 80 -12.63 -22.51 4.69
N SER A 81 -11.96 -23.10 3.69
CA SER A 81 -10.52 -22.92 3.54
C SER A 81 -10.12 -21.75 2.64
N PHE A 82 -10.98 -21.32 1.72
CA PHE A 82 -10.68 -20.21 0.82
C PHE A 82 -11.56 -18.98 1.08
N ILE A 83 -12.88 -19.16 1.19
CA ILE A 83 -13.81 -18.02 1.24
C ILE A 83 -13.72 -17.28 2.58
N ILE A 84 -13.75 -18.00 3.70
CA ILE A 84 -13.72 -17.37 5.04
C ILE A 84 -12.40 -16.61 5.27
N PRO A 85 -11.21 -17.21 5.06
CA PRO A 85 -9.95 -16.49 5.23
C PRO A 85 -9.80 -15.29 4.30
N LEU A 86 -10.28 -15.40 3.05
CA LEU A 86 -10.25 -14.31 2.08
C LEU A 86 -11.14 -13.13 2.51
N PHE A 87 -12.32 -13.40 3.08
CA PHE A 87 -13.21 -12.36 3.60
C PHE A 87 -12.60 -11.63 4.80
N ILE A 88 -11.98 -12.36 5.73
CA ILE A 88 -11.25 -11.78 6.88
C ILE A 88 -10.10 -10.90 6.37
N MET A 89 -9.31 -11.40 5.42
CA MET A 89 -8.24 -10.67 4.77
C MET A 89 -8.74 -9.38 4.11
N ALA A 90 -9.87 -9.43 3.42
CA ALA A 90 -10.47 -8.26 2.78
C ALA A 90 -10.86 -7.19 3.81
N ILE A 91 -11.48 -7.56 4.93
CA ILE A 91 -11.87 -6.62 5.99
C ILE A 91 -10.63 -5.95 6.60
N ILE A 92 -9.62 -6.74 6.96
CA ILE A 92 -8.36 -6.22 7.53
C ILE A 92 -7.66 -5.31 6.53
N GLY A 93 -7.57 -5.75 5.26
CA GLY A 93 -6.98 -4.99 4.16
C GLY A 93 -7.65 -3.63 3.98
N ILE A 94 -8.99 -3.59 3.87
CA ILE A 94 -9.74 -2.34 3.70
C ILE A 94 -9.56 -1.42 4.91
N SER A 95 -9.58 -1.98 6.12
CA SER A 95 -9.42 -1.21 7.36
C SER A 95 -8.03 -0.57 7.48
N LEU A 96 -6.98 -1.24 7.00
CA LEU A 96 -5.62 -0.70 7.02
C LEU A 96 -5.27 0.11 5.76
N PHE A 97 -6.05 -0.03 4.69
CA PHE A 97 -5.80 0.65 3.41
C PHE A 97 -5.96 2.17 3.50
N LEU A 98 -7.05 2.66 4.09
CA LEU A 98 -7.28 4.10 4.27
C LEU A 98 -6.17 4.81 5.06
N PRO A 99 -5.80 4.36 6.27
CA PRO A 99 -4.77 5.03 7.06
C PRO A 99 -3.37 4.91 6.43
N SER A 100 -3.06 3.79 5.76
CA SER A 100 -1.78 3.64 5.03
C SER A 100 -1.69 4.58 3.84
N LEU A 101 -2.78 4.76 3.09
CA LEU A 101 -2.88 5.74 2.01
C LEU A 101 -2.74 7.17 2.56
N ALA A 102 -3.43 7.49 3.66
CA ALA A 102 -3.37 8.81 4.28
C ALA A 102 -1.93 9.17 4.70
N MET A 103 -1.22 8.26 5.36
CA MET A 103 0.19 8.46 5.70
C MET A 103 1.09 8.63 4.48
N ALA A 104 0.94 7.78 3.46
CA ALA A 104 1.76 7.85 2.25
C ALA A 104 1.56 9.19 1.52
N VAL A 105 0.31 9.63 1.34
CA VAL A 105 -0.02 10.92 0.73
C VAL A 105 0.59 12.09 1.50
N ARG A 106 0.56 12.08 2.83
CA ARG A 106 1.23 13.11 3.65
C ARG A 106 2.73 13.13 3.36
N ARG A 107 3.38 11.96 3.33
CA ARG A 107 4.83 11.85 3.09
C ARG A 107 5.22 12.34 1.70
N TYR A 108 4.50 11.95 0.65
CA TYR A 108 4.76 12.42 -0.71
C TYR A 108 4.59 13.93 -0.83
N ARG A 109 3.55 14.47 -0.19
CA ARG A 109 3.31 15.91 -0.15
C ARG A 109 4.38 16.66 0.63
N ASP A 110 4.82 16.10 1.74
CA ASP A 110 5.90 16.65 2.55
C ASP A 110 7.24 16.61 1.80
N ALA A 111 7.48 15.65 0.92
CA ALA A 111 8.66 15.61 0.03
C ALA A 111 8.63 16.68 -1.08
N GLY A 112 7.45 17.22 -1.41
CA GLY A 112 7.27 18.30 -2.40
C GLY A 112 6.32 17.96 -3.55
N LEU A 113 5.78 16.74 -3.61
CA LEU A 113 4.85 16.32 -4.66
C LEU A 113 3.45 16.91 -4.40
N ARG A 114 2.79 17.44 -5.42
CA ARG A 114 1.39 17.87 -5.31
C ARG A 114 0.46 16.67 -5.37
N GLY A 115 -0.68 16.77 -4.69
CA GLY A 115 -1.69 15.70 -4.67
C GLY A 115 -2.18 15.30 -6.06
N ARG A 116 -2.29 16.25 -6.99
CA ARG A 116 -2.70 15.97 -8.39
C ARG A 116 -1.64 15.14 -9.14
N GLY A 117 -0.37 15.50 -9.01
CA GLY A 117 0.74 14.73 -9.60
C GLY A 117 0.82 13.31 -9.03
N PHE A 118 0.64 13.16 -7.72
CA PHE A 118 0.52 11.85 -7.08
C PHE A 118 -0.59 11.00 -7.69
N LEU A 119 -1.81 11.54 -7.82
CA LEU A 119 -2.96 10.78 -8.34
C LEU A 119 -2.73 10.30 -9.78
N VAL A 120 -2.13 11.14 -10.63
CA VAL A 120 -1.82 10.75 -12.02
C VAL A 120 -0.78 9.63 -12.07
N LEU A 121 0.34 9.77 -11.35
CA LEU A 121 1.38 8.73 -11.31
C LEU A 121 0.86 7.42 -10.71
N TRP A 122 0.04 7.52 -9.67
CA TRP A 122 -0.59 6.36 -9.04
C TRP A 122 -1.57 5.66 -9.98
N GLY A 123 -2.42 6.43 -10.68
CA GLY A 123 -3.36 5.87 -11.67
C GLY A 123 -2.66 5.19 -12.84
N ILE A 124 -1.58 5.78 -13.35
CA ILE A 124 -0.76 5.16 -14.40
C ILE A 124 -0.12 3.85 -13.91
N SER A 125 0.43 3.85 -12.70
CA SER A 125 1.03 2.64 -12.10
C SER A 125 -0.01 1.53 -11.92
N ILE A 126 -1.22 1.89 -11.53
CA ILE A 126 -2.32 0.93 -11.36
C ILE A 126 -2.77 0.35 -12.70
N ALA A 127 -3.01 1.20 -13.69
CA ALA A 127 -3.41 0.75 -15.03
C ALA A 127 -2.38 -0.20 -15.64
N SER A 128 -1.09 0.12 -15.50
CA SER A 128 0.02 -0.70 -15.99
C SER A 128 0.12 -2.04 -15.24
N SER A 129 -0.10 -2.05 -13.92
CA SER A 129 -0.14 -3.28 -13.13
C SER A 129 -1.31 -4.19 -13.52
N TYR A 130 -2.49 -3.61 -13.78
CA TYR A 130 -3.66 -4.38 -14.21
C TYR A 130 -3.47 -5.00 -15.59
N THR A 131 -2.89 -4.28 -16.55
CA THR A 131 -2.63 -4.83 -17.89
C THR A 131 -1.67 -6.03 -17.82
N GLU A 132 -0.62 -5.92 -17.01
CA GLU A 132 0.33 -7.03 -16.80
C GLU A 132 -0.34 -8.22 -16.11
N THR A 133 -1.16 -7.98 -15.07
CA THR A 133 -1.89 -9.05 -14.39
C THR A 133 -2.88 -9.78 -15.31
N ILE A 134 -3.57 -9.07 -16.21
CA ILE A 134 -4.46 -9.72 -17.17
C ILE A 134 -3.65 -10.53 -18.19
N SER A 135 -2.51 -10.02 -18.63
CA SER A 135 -1.64 -10.75 -19.57
C SER A 135 -1.14 -12.07 -18.98
N THR A 136 -0.73 -12.09 -17.70
CA THR A 136 -0.30 -13.32 -17.04
C THR A 136 -1.44 -14.31 -16.86
N LEU A 137 -2.65 -13.85 -16.51
CA LEU A 137 -3.84 -14.70 -16.43
C LEU A 137 -4.22 -15.31 -17.79
N GLN A 138 -3.99 -14.59 -18.88
CA GLN A 138 -4.24 -15.06 -20.24
C GLN A 138 -3.08 -15.89 -20.83
N GLN A 139 -2.00 -16.11 -20.06
CA GLN A 139 -0.74 -16.71 -20.55
C GLN A 139 -0.18 -16.00 -21.80
N SER A 140 -0.57 -14.75 -22.01
CA SER A 140 0.02 -13.86 -23.01
C SER A 140 1.24 -13.23 -22.34
N GLY A 141 2.42 -13.35 -22.95
CA GLY A 141 3.60 -12.65 -22.44
C GLY A 141 3.28 -11.17 -22.22
N GLY A 142 3.47 -10.68 -20.99
CA GLY A 142 3.25 -9.28 -20.64
C GLY A 142 4.16 -8.34 -21.41
N SER A 143 3.86 -7.05 -21.37
CA SER A 143 4.68 -6.05 -22.06
C SER A 143 5.77 -5.54 -21.12
N ALA A 144 7.02 -5.81 -21.46
CA ALA A 144 8.18 -5.34 -20.70
C ALA A 144 8.15 -3.82 -20.41
N ILE A 145 7.52 -3.03 -21.30
CA ILE A 145 7.34 -1.58 -21.13
C ILE A 145 6.43 -1.26 -19.94
N PHE A 146 5.27 -1.92 -19.81
CA PHE A 146 4.35 -1.68 -18.69
C PHE A 146 4.93 -2.20 -17.38
N THR A 147 5.62 -3.35 -17.41
CA THR A 147 6.37 -3.88 -16.26
C THR A 147 7.43 -2.86 -15.79
N PHE A 148 8.27 -2.39 -16.71
CA PHE A 148 9.32 -1.41 -16.43
C PHE A 148 8.74 -0.11 -15.87
N LEU A 149 7.68 0.42 -16.50
CA LEU A 149 7.05 1.66 -16.10
C LEU A 149 6.42 1.56 -14.70
N THR A 150 5.81 0.43 -14.37
CA THR A 150 5.27 0.15 -13.04
C THR A 150 6.37 0.18 -11.98
N TYR A 151 7.48 -0.51 -12.22
CA TYR A 151 8.61 -0.50 -11.29
C TYR A 151 9.32 0.85 -11.22
N ALA A 152 9.44 1.58 -12.32
CA ALA A 152 10.04 2.91 -12.34
C ALA A 152 9.22 3.91 -11.49
N ILE A 153 7.89 3.89 -11.60
CA ILE A 153 7.00 4.72 -10.77
C ILE A 153 7.06 4.27 -9.31
N GLY A 154 7.05 2.96 -9.04
CA GLY A 154 7.20 2.42 -7.69
C GLY A 154 8.51 2.86 -7.02
N LEU A 155 9.61 2.82 -7.76
CA LEU A 155 10.92 3.28 -7.31
C LEU A 155 10.93 4.80 -7.04
N LEU A 156 10.29 5.60 -7.91
CA LEU A 156 10.12 7.02 -7.68
C LEU A 156 9.38 7.30 -6.36
N PHE A 157 8.25 6.61 -6.12
CA PHE A 157 7.52 6.76 -4.86
C PHE A 157 8.35 6.35 -3.66
N PHE A 158 9.07 5.23 -3.75
CA PHE A 158 9.99 4.80 -2.70
C PHE A 158 11.06 5.86 -2.39
N ILE A 159 11.69 6.45 -3.41
CA ILE A 159 12.66 7.53 -3.21
C ILE A 159 12.01 8.73 -2.50
N LEU A 160 10.78 9.10 -2.89
CA LEU A 160 10.06 10.22 -2.27
C LEU A 160 9.79 9.99 -0.77
N THR A 161 9.61 8.75 -0.30
CA THR A 161 9.38 8.50 1.13
C THR A 161 10.65 8.69 1.96
N VAL A 162 11.83 8.43 1.39
CA VAL A 162 13.14 8.58 2.04
C VAL A 162 13.59 10.06 2.06
N LEU A 163 13.27 10.81 1.02
CA LEU A 163 13.76 12.19 0.84
C LEU A 163 13.36 13.13 1.98
N PRO A 164 14.18 14.15 2.29
CA PRO A 164 13.83 15.18 3.27
C PRO A 164 12.60 15.98 2.85
N THR A 165 11.98 16.65 3.84
CA THR A 165 10.86 17.54 3.60
C THR A 165 11.27 18.67 2.64
N ASN A 166 10.43 18.97 1.64
CA ASN A 166 10.65 19.96 0.58
C ASN A 166 11.86 19.69 -0.34
N ALA A 167 12.37 18.46 -0.40
CA ALA A 167 13.51 18.11 -1.27
C ALA A 167 13.22 18.33 -2.75
N VAL A 168 11.99 18.04 -3.20
CA VAL A 168 11.61 18.04 -4.64
C VAL A 168 10.79 19.29 -4.99
N THR A 169 11.17 20.45 -4.44
CA THR A 169 10.54 21.73 -4.78
C THR A 169 11.19 22.35 -6.01
N THR A 170 10.41 23.05 -6.81
CA THR A 170 10.89 23.73 -8.03
C THR A 170 10.84 25.24 -7.87
N LYS A 171 11.79 25.94 -8.50
CA LYS A 171 11.76 27.41 -8.71
C LYS A 171 11.22 27.78 -10.10
N SER A 172 10.89 26.79 -10.92
CA SER A 172 10.39 27.01 -12.28
C SER A 172 8.93 27.47 -12.26
N ASP A 173 8.60 28.44 -13.11
CA ASP A 173 7.24 28.93 -13.34
C ASP A 173 6.46 28.11 -14.39
N ASN A 174 7.03 26.98 -14.84
CA ASN A 174 6.38 26.12 -15.83
C ASN A 174 5.15 25.43 -15.21
N GLY A 175 3.97 25.68 -15.80
CA GLY A 175 2.70 25.08 -15.37
C GLY A 175 2.72 23.55 -15.30
N PHE A 176 3.45 22.88 -16.20
CA PHE A 176 3.64 21.43 -16.17
C PHE A 176 4.44 20.96 -14.94
N ILE A 177 5.55 21.63 -14.62
CA ILE A 177 6.35 21.25 -13.44
C ILE A 177 5.58 21.58 -12.17
N LEU A 178 4.86 22.69 -12.15
CA LEU A 178 3.97 23.09 -11.06
C LEU A 178 2.73 22.21 -10.93
N PHE A 179 2.38 21.38 -11.92
CA PHE A 179 1.34 20.38 -11.78
C PHE A 179 1.79 19.24 -10.85
N PHE A 180 3.03 18.78 -11.01
CA PHE A 180 3.60 17.69 -10.24
C PHE A 180 4.26 18.16 -8.94
N LEU A 181 5.04 19.24 -8.98
CA LEU A 181 5.88 19.69 -7.89
C LEU A 181 5.36 20.98 -7.25
N ARG A 182 5.62 21.15 -5.96
CA ARG A 182 5.34 22.39 -5.24
C ARG A 182 6.38 23.45 -5.59
N ALA A 183 5.92 24.69 -5.76
CA ALA A 183 6.80 25.85 -5.86
C ALA A 183 7.52 26.07 -4.52
N LYS A 184 8.79 26.49 -4.58
CA LYS A 184 9.56 26.87 -3.39
C LYS A 184 9.11 28.22 -2.85
#